data_AF-A0A6V7KSM0-F1
#
_entry.id   AF-A0A6V7KSM0-F1
#
_cell.length_a   1.000
_cell.length_b   1.000
_cell.length_c   1.000
_cell.angle_alpha   90.00
_cell.angle_beta   90.00
_cell.angle_gamma   90.00
#
_symmetry.space_group_name_H-M   'P 1'
#
loop_
_entity.id
_entity.type
_entity.pdbx_description
1 polymer ?
#
loop_
_entity_poly.entity_id
_entity_poly.type
_entity_poly.pdbx_seq_one_letter_code
_entity_poly.pdbx_strand_id
1 'polypeptide(L)'
;ISTASNIMASMDLENLELTKQVAMDCEMVGIGDGTESMIARVSLVNRHGACLYDKYVKPRETVQDYRTAVSGIRPYHLQSGEEFSVVQKEVADIIRGRILVGHALKNDLNVLFLSHPKRHLRDTSRYSLFRQVASGNTPSLKKLAAELLGIDIQSGEHSSVEDARAAMQLYVLYKKRWEYDLSRR
;
A
#
# COMPACT_ATOMS: atom_id res chain seq x y z
N ILE A 1 -19.96 -3.66 22.41
CA ILE A 1 -18.61 -4.26 22.45
C ILE A 1 -18.55 -5.27 21.30
N SER A 2 -18.15 -4.81 20.12
CA SER A 2 -17.88 -5.65 18.95
C SER A 2 -16.53 -5.14 18.44
N THR A 3 -15.49 -5.53 19.17
CA THR A 3 -14.12 -5.08 19.00
C THR A 3 -13.54 -5.66 17.70
N ALA A 4 -12.55 -4.95 17.16
CA ALA A 4 -11.92 -5.16 15.86
C ALA A 4 -11.44 -6.59 15.54
N SER A 5 -11.43 -7.49 16.53
CA SER A 5 -11.16 -8.94 16.41
C SER A 5 -12.01 -9.65 15.34
N ASN A 6 -13.24 -9.18 15.06
CA ASN A 6 -14.07 -9.79 14.01
C ASN A 6 -13.69 -9.38 12.56
N ILE A 7 -12.91 -8.32 12.37
CA ILE A 7 -12.53 -7.88 11.01
C ILE A 7 -11.37 -8.73 10.47
N MET A 8 -10.37 -9.01 11.31
CA MET A 8 -9.26 -9.93 10.99
C MET A 8 -9.78 -11.33 10.60
N ALA A 9 -10.81 -11.83 11.29
CA ALA A 9 -11.42 -13.14 11.02
C ALA A 9 -12.35 -13.18 9.78
N SER A 10 -12.61 -12.03 9.12
CA SER A 10 -13.57 -11.93 8.00
C SER A 10 -12.93 -11.73 6.62
N MET A 11 -11.59 -11.68 6.57
CA MET A 11 -10.84 -11.60 5.32
C MET A 11 -10.59 -13.00 4.79
N ASP A 12 -11.27 -13.33 3.69
CA ASP A 12 -11.00 -14.54 2.92
C ASP A 12 -9.72 -14.33 2.10
N LEU A 13 -8.58 -14.73 2.68
CA LEU A 13 -7.26 -14.60 2.07
C LEU A 13 -7.02 -15.60 0.94
N GLU A 14 -7.88 -16.62 0.81
CA GLU A 14 -7.78 -17.64 -0.25
C GLU A 14 -8.52 -17.20 -1.52
N ASN A 15 -9.47 -16.28 -1.40
CA ASN A 15 -10.16 -15.70 -2.55
C ASN A 15 -9.23 -14.76 -3.34
N LEU A 16 -8.55 -15.30 -4.35
CA LEU A 16 -7.67 -14.57 -5.27
C LEU A 16 -8.41 -13.81 -6.38
N GLU A 17 -9.74 -13.62 -6.27
CA GLU A 17 -10.49 -12.85 -7.26
C GLU A 17 -10.04 -11.37 -7.29
N LEU A 18 -9.84 -10.86 -8.50
CA LEU A 18 -9.55 -9.46 -8.72
C LEU A 18 -10.80 -8.59 -8.55
N THR A 19 -10.88 -7.85 -7.46
CA THR A 19 -12.06 -7.05 -7.10
C THR A 19 -12.03 -5.61 -7.64
N LYS A 20 -13.16 -4.88 -7.52
CA LYS A 20 -13.28 -3.45 -7.90
C LYS A 20 -12.37 -2.52 -7.08
N GLN A 21 -12.05 -2.90 -5.84
CA GLN A 21 -11.06 -2.21 -5.01
C GLN A 21 -9.78 -3.04 -4.98
N VAL A 22 -8.64 -2.38 -5.09
CA VAL A 22 -7.32 -3.00 -4.91
C VAL A 22 -6.51 -2.06 -4.02
N ALA A 23 -5.78 -2.60 -3.06
CA ALA A 23 -4.80 -1.84 -2.30
C ALA A 23 -3.40 -2.15 -2.79
N MET A 24 -2.51 -1.17 -2.70
CA MET A 24 -1.13 -1.27 -3.12
C MET A 24 -0.22 -0.59 -2.12
N ASP A 25 0.96 -1.17 -1.96
CA ASP A 25 2.08 -0.59 -1.21
C ASP A 25 3.40 -1.05 -1.86
N CYS A 26 4.42 -0.21 -1.76
CA CYS A 26 5.75 -0.49 -2.30
C CYS A 26 6.82 -0.34 -1.23
N GLU A 27 7.83 -1.23 -1.28
CA GLU A 27 9.10 -1.00 -0.61
C GLU A 27 10.09 -0.37 -1.59
N MET A 28 10.89 0.57 -1.10
CA MET A 28 11.86 1.30 -1.91
C MET A 28 13.27 1.22 -1.35
N VAL A 29 14.23 1.38 -2.25
CA VAL A 29 15.67 1.55 -1.96
C VAL A 29 16.13 2.94 -2.39
N GLY A 30 17.22 3.40 -1.79
CA GLY A 30 17.90 4.65 -2.09
C GLY A 30 18.85 4.54 -3.28
N ILE A 31 18.72 5.47 -4.23
CA ILE A 31 19.62 5.68 -5.38
C ILE A 31 20.22 7.09 -5.33
N GLY A 32 21.10 7.43 -6.28
CA GLY A 32 21.77 8.73 -6.32
C GLY A 32 22.77 8.92 -5.18
N ASP A 33 22.45 9.77 -4.21
CA ASP A 33 23.16 9.93 -2.93
C ASP A 33 22.50 9.15 -1.77
N GLY A 34 21.50 8.31 -2.08
CA GLY A 34 20.69 7.56 -1.13
C GLY A 34 19.33 8.21 -0.82
N THR A 35 19.09 9.45 -1.24
CA THR A 35 17.85 10.18 -0.94
C THR A 35 16.72 9.88 -1.92
N GLU A 36 17.05 9.74 -3.20
CA GLU A 36 16.09 9.39 -4.25
C GLU A 36 15.60 7.95 -4.11
N SER A 37 14.32 7.70 -4.37
CA SER A 37 13.70 6.39 -4.13
C SER A 37 13.47 5.65 -5.44
N MET A 38 13.88 4.38 -5.47
CA MET A 38 13.59 3.43 -6.54
C MET A 38 12.80 2.25 -5.98
N ILE A 39 11.80 1.76 -6.71
CA ILE A 39 11.03 0.59 -6.31
C ILE A 39 11.92 -0.65 -6.15
N ALA A 40 11.67 -1.41 -5.08
CA ALA A 40 12.34 -2.68 -4.80
C ALA A 40 11.36 -3.84 -4.61
N ARG A 41 10.14 -3.57 -4.12
CA ARG A 41 9.04 -4.54 -4.03
C ARG A 41 7.72 -3.80 -4.21
N VAL A 42 6.73 -4.45 -4.81
CA VAL A 42 5.35 -3.96 -4.83
C VAL A 42 4.40 -5.09 -4.54
N SER A 43 3.43 -4.80 -3.68
CA SER A 43 2.38 -5.73 -3.30
C SER A 43 1.01 -5.14 -3.62
N LEU A 44 0.12 -5.95 -4.19
CA LEU A 44 -1.28 -5.61 -4.39
C LEU A 44 -2.18 -6.65 -3.76
N VAL A 45 -3.21 -6.18 -3.06
CA VAL A 45 -4.22 -7.04 -2.43
C VAL A 45 -5.62 -6.67 -2.89
N ASN A 46 -6.50 -7.64 -2.99
CA ASN A 46 -7.90 -7.39 -3.31
C ASN A 46 -8.66 -6.81 -2.10
N ARG A 47 -9.98 -6.59 -2.26
CA ARG A 47 -10.86 -6.09 -1.19
C ARG A 47 -10.86 -6.98 0.06
N HIS A 48 -10.65 -8.28 -0.12
CA HIS A 48 -10.62 -9.27 0.96
C HIS A 48 -9.24 -9.40 1.60
N GLY A 49 -8.23 -8.66 1.13
CA GLY A 49 -6.86 -8.74 1.65
C GLY A 49 -6.06 -9.92 1.08
N ALA A 50 -6.62 -10.70 0.16
CA ALA A 50 -5.88 -11.74 -0.55
C ALA A 50 -4.81 -11.09 -1.45
N CYS A 51 -3.59 -11.65 -1.41
CA CYS A 51 -2.46 -11.11 -2.15
C CYS A 51 -2.57 -11.52 -3.62
N LEU A 52 -2.82 -10.54 -4.49
CA LEU A 52 -2.97 -10.74 -5.93
C LEU A 52 -1.62 -10.68 -6.65
N TYR A 53 -0.69 -9.91 -6.10
CA TYR A 53 0.58 -9.61 -6.73
C TYR A 53 1.58 -9.24 -5.64
N ASP A 54 2.75 -9.85 -5.67
CA ASP A 54 3.87 -9.55 -4.77
C ASP A 54 5.17 -9.90 -5.50
N LYS A 55 5.89 -8.88 -5.97
CA LYS A 55 7.15 -9.08 -6.68
C LYS A 55 8.22 -8.13 -6.20
N TYR A 56 9.42 -8.66 -6.05
CA TYR A 56 10.65 -7.86 -6.03
C TYR A 56 11.00 -7.38 -7.44
N VAL A 57 11.67 -6.24 -7.54
CA VAL A 57 11.98 -5.58 -8.80
C VAL A 57 13.48 -5.45 -8.98
N LYS A 58 13.99 -5.78 -10.17
CA LYS A 58 15.39 -5.55 -10.51
C LYS A 58 15.71 -4.04 -10.49
N PRO A 59 16.89 -3.66 -9.98
CA PRO A 59 17.27 -2.27 -9.91
C PRO A 59 17.60 -1.76 -11.31
N ARG A 60 17.12 -0.57 -11.64
CA ARG A 60 17.47 0.13 -12.90
C ARG A 60 18.71 1.01 -12.77
N GLU A 61 19.13 1.26 -11.53
CA GLU A 61 20.25 2.12 -11.14
C GLU A 61 20.99 1.51 -9.96
N THR A 62 22.20 1.97 -9.69
CA THR A 62 22.99 1.48 -8.55
C THR A 62 22.28 1.80 -7.23
N VAL A 63 21.99 0.78 -6.45
CA VAL A 63 21.44 0.92 -5.11
C VAL A 63 22.54 1.38 -4.16
N GLN A 64 22.36 2.56 -3.57
CA GLN A 64 23.29 3.14 -2.58
C GLN A 64 22.89 2.79 -1.15
N ASP A 65 21.58 2.73 -0.88
CA ASP A 65 21.05 2.38 0.43
C ASP A 65 19.85 1.43 0.27
N TYR A 66 19.94 0.25 0.84
CA TYR A 66 18.84 -0.73 0.80
C TYR A 66 17.68 -0.34 1.71
N ARG A 67 17.90 0.57 2.68
CA ARG A 67 16.93 0.96 3.71
C ARG A 67 16.39 -0.24 4.50
N THR A 68 17.20 -1.30 4.57
CA THR A 68 16.95 -2.60 5.18
C THR A 68 16.12 -2.55 6.46
N ALA A 69 16.51 -1.70 7.41
CA ALA A 69 15.86 -1.61 8.72
C ALA A 69 14.38 -1.15 8.64
N VAL A 70 14.01 -0.49 7.54
CA VAL A 70 12.64 -0.08 7.23
C VAL A 70 12.04 -1.01 6.19
N SER A 71 12.67 -1.19 5.03
CA SER A 71 12.08 -1.83 3.85
C SER A 71 12.14 -3.36 3.83
N GLY A 72 12.96 -3.98 4.69
CA GLY A 72 13.27 -5.41 4.63
C GLY A 72 14.02 -5.86 3.37
N ILE A 73 14.37 -4.95 2.45
CA ILE A 73 15.04 -5.30 1.20
C ILE A 73 16.50 -5.68 1.46
N ARG A 74 17.01 -6.60 0.65
CA ARG A 74 18.38 -7.11 0.67
C ARG A 74 18.89 -7.29 -0.76
N PRO A 75 20.21 -7.30 -1.01
CA PRO A 75 20.76 -7.49 -2.35
C PRO A 75 20.21 -8.72 -3.09
N TYR A 76 20.05 -9.85 -2.39
CA TYR A 76 19.59 -11.09 -3.02
C TYR A 76 18.13 -10.99 -3.51
N HIS A 77 17.27 -10.22 -2.84
CA HIS A 77 15.89 -10.00 -3.28
C HIS A 77 15.84 -9.35 -4.67
N LEU A 78 16.75 -8.40 -4.92
CA LEU A 78 16.78 -7.63 -6.16
C LEU A 78 17.44 -8.40 -7.31
N GLN A 79 18.41 -9.28 -7.01
CA GLN A 79 19.06 -10.13 -8.01
C GLN A 79 18.07 -11.10 -8.67
N SER A 80 17.14 -11.65 -7.87
CA SER A 80 16.05 -12.51 -8.34
C SER A 80 14.77 -11.74 -8.70
N GLY A 81 14.80 -10.41 -8.70
CA GLY A 81 13.64 -9.59 -8.99
C GLY A 81 13.14 -9.73 -10.44
N GLU A 82 11.92 -9.28 -10.67
CA GLU A 82 11.33 -9.17 -12.00
C GLU A 82 11.82 -7.89 -12.71
N GLU A 83 11.84 -7.89 -14.03
CA GLU A 83 12.17 -6.68 -14.81
C GLU A 83 11.17 -5.55 -14.53
N PHE A 84 11.68 -4.33 -14.31
CA PHE A 84 10.83 -3.18 -13.98
C PHE A 84 9.71 -2.94 -15.00
N SER A 85 9.99 -3.11 -16.30
CA SER A 85 9.00 -2.91 -17.36
C SER A 85 7.85 -3.92 -17.30
N VAL A 86 8.13 -5.16 -16.89
CA VAL A 86 7.12 -6.20 -16.68
C VAL A 86 6.26 -5.82 -15.47
N VAL A 87 6.90 -5.51 -14.34
CA VAL A 87 6.20 -5.11 -13.11
C VAL A 87 5.32 -3.89 -13.33
N GLN A 88 5.86 -2.84 -13.95
CA GLN A 88 5.13 -1.62 -14.25
C GLN A 88 3.87 -1.90 -15.08
N LYS A 89 3.99 -2.72 -16.13
CA LYS A 89 2.88 -3.09 -17.00
C LYS A 89 1.82 -3.90 -16.24
N GLU A 90 2.23 -4.93 -15.50
CA GLU A 90 1.31 -5.78 -14.74
C GLU A 90 0.58 -4.99 -13.66
N VAL A 91 1.28 -4.14 -12.91
CA VAL A 91 0.65 -3.25 -11.92
C VAL A 91 -0.34 -2.31 -12.60
N ALA A 92 0.03 -1.69 -13.72
CA ALA A 92 -0.87 -0.82 -14.48
C ALA A 92 -2.12 -1.56 -14.97
N ASP A 93 -1.99 -2.81 -15.42
CA ASP A 93 -3.10 -3.66 -15.85
C ASP A 93 -4.03 -4.01 -14.68
N ILE A 94 -3.46 -4.38 -13.52
CA ILE A 94 -4.23 -4.72 -12.32
C ILE A 94 -5.01 -3.51 -11.81
N ILE A 95 -4.41 -2.32 -11.70
CA ILE A 95 -5.10 -1.15 -11.14
C ILE A 95 -6.07 -0.47 -12.13
N ARG A 96 -5.98 -0.77 -13.43
CA ARG A 96 -6.77 -0.11 -14.48
C ARG A 96 -8.27 -0.18 -14.20
N GLY A 97 -8.92 0.99 -14.20
CA GLY A 97 -10.38 1.09 -14.01
C GLY A 97 -10.88 0.79 -12.59
N ARG A 98 -9.97 0.57 -11.62
CA ARG A 98 -10.32 0.20 -10.24
C ARG A 98 -10.16 1.36 -9.27
N ILE A 99 -10.74 1.18 -8.09
CA ILE A 99 -10.47 2.03 -6.93
C ILE A 99 -9.14 1.58 -6.33
N LEU A 100 -8.16 2.47 -6.30
CA LEU A 100 -6.86 2.21 -5.72
C LEU A 100 -6.81 2.76 -4.29
N VAL A 101 -6.57 1.88 -3.33
CA VAL A 101 -6.45 2.16 -1.91
C VAL A 101 -4.96 2.06 -1.52
N GLY A 102 -4.51 2.86 -0.56
CA GLY A 102 -3.15 2.78 -0.04
C GLY A 102 -2.86 3.90 0.97
N HIS A 103 -1.60 4.06 1.32
CA HIS A 103 -1.15 5.09 2.26
C HIS A 103 -0.04 5.93 1.61
N ALA A 104 -0.31 7.22 1.39
CA ALA A 104 0.61 8.12 0.68
C ALA A 104 0.94 7.68 -0.76
N LEU A 105 -0.06 7.14 -1.46
CA LEU A 105 0.00 6.54 -2.82
C LEU A 105 0.76 7.32 -3.89
N LYS A 106 0.95 8.63 -3.70
CA LYS A 106 1.78 9.44 -4.60
C LYS A 106 3.22 8.90 -4.65
N ASN A 107 3.76 8.44 -3.53
CA ASN A 107 5.13 7.93 -3.46
C ASN A 107 5.26 6.64 -4.27
N ASP A 108 4.32 5.69 -4.07
CA ASP A 108 4.28 4.40 -4.77
C ASP A 108 4.10 4.58 -6.29
N LEU A 109 3.12 5.40 -6.68
CA LEU A 109 2.85 5.68 -8.09
C LEU A 109 4.04 6.37 -8.78
N ASN A 110 4.75 7.25 -8.08
CA ASN A 110 5.91 7.94 -8.62
C ASN A 110 7.06 6.98 -8.93
N VAL A 111 7.41 6.06 -8.01
CA VAL A 111 8.52 5.10 -8.24
C VAL A 111 8.18 4.06 -9.31
N LEU A 112 6.89 3.86 -9.59
CA LEU A 112 6.37 3.06 -10.70
C LEU A 112 6.21 3.85 -12.00
N PHE A 113 6.39 5.18 -12.00
CA PHE A 113 6.07 6.07 -13.12
C PHE A 113 4.63 5.89 -13.65
N LEU A 114 3.69 5.65 -12.73
CA LEU A 114 2.28 5.48 -13.03
C LEU A 114 1.47 6.68 -12.53
N SER A 115 0.28 6.85 -13.10
CA SER A 115 -0.72 7.78 -12.59
C SER A 115 -2.06 7.06 -12.46
N HIS A 116 -2.91 7.55 -11.55
CA HIS A 116 -4.25 7.01 -11.36
C HIS A 116 -5.27 8.15 -11.26
N PRO A 117 -6.50 8.00 -11.81
CA PRO A 117 -7.50 9.05 -11.74
C PRO A 117 -7.79 9.45 -10.29
N LYS A 118 -7.77 10.76 -9.99
CA LYS A 118 -7.97 11.27 -8.62
C LYS A 118 -9.26 10.78 -7.97
N ARG A 119 -10.36 10.71 -8.73
CA ARG A 119 -11.66 10.16 -8.28
C ARG A 119 -11.61 8.67 -7.91
N HIS A 120 -10.58 7.96 -8.34
CA HIS A 120 -10.37 6.54 -8.07
C HIS A 120 -9.38 6.28 -6.93
N LEU A 121 -8.71 7.31 -6.38
CA LEU A 121 -7.77 7.19 -5.27
C LEU A 121 -8.46 7.25 -3.90
N ARG A 122 -8.14 6.30 -3.03
CA ARG A 122 -8.53 6.21 -1.62
C ARG A 122 -7.26 6.19 -0.77
N ASP A 123 -6.64 7.36 -0.64
CA ASP A 123 -5.39 7.53 0.10
C ASP A 123 -5.68 7.77 1.58
N THR A 124 -5.33 6.79 2.41
CA THR A 124 -5.58 6.81 3.86
C THR A 124 -4.79 7.91 4.59
N SER A 125 -3.65 8.35 4.03
CA SER A 125 -2.89 9.47 4.61
C SER A 125 -3.59 10.83 4.44
N ARG A 126 -4.54 10.91 3.49
CA ARG A 126 -5.21 12.17 3.09
C ARG A 126 -6.68 12.25 3.50
N TYR A 127 -7.28 11.15 3.94
CA TYR A 127 -8.69 11.15 4.32
C TYR A 127 -8.92 12.01 5.58
N SER A 128 -9.89 12.92 5.54
CA SER A 128 -10.05 13.96 6.56
C SER A 128 -10.33 13.39 7.95
N LEU A 129 -11.11 12.30 8.06
CA LEU A 129 -11.36 11.64 9.35
C LEU A 129 -10.09 10.99 9.90
N PHE A 130 -9.24 10.43 9.05
CA PHE A 130 -7.98 9.81 9.49
C PHE A 130 -6.96 10.87 9.94
N ARG A 131 -6.93 12.04 9.29
CA ARG A 131 -6.12 13.17 9.77
C ARG A 131 -6.54 13.68 11.13
N GLN A 132 -7.82 13.58 11.51
CA GLN A 132 -8.27 13.97 12.86
C GLN A 132 -7.65 13.09 13.96
N VAL A 133 -7.37 11.81 13.67
CA VAL A 133 -6.63 10.89 14.57
C VAL A 133 -5.21 11.40 14.83
N ALA A 134 -4.63 12.17 13.91
CA ALA A 134 -3.34 12.83 14.05
C ALA A 134 -3.45 14.34 14.28
N SER A 135 -4.53 14.82 14.91
CA SER A 135 -4.73 16.23 15.27
C SER A 135 -4.65 17.18 14.06
N GLY A 136 -5.09 16.70 12.90
CA GLY A 136 -5.02 17.43 11.63
C GLY A 136 -3.71 17.22 10.87
N ASN A 137 -2.68 16.58 11.42
CA ASN A 137 -1.47 16.23 10.65
C ASN A 137 -1.70 15.00 9.76
N THR A 138 -0.75 14.71 8.88
CA THR A 138 -0.74 13.44 8.12
C THR A 138 -0.44 12.30 9.12
N PRO A 139 -1.35 11.34 9.31
CA PRO A 139 -1.12 10.20 10.20
C PRO A 139 -0.17 9.21 9.53
N SER A 140 0.62 8.46 10.32
CA SER A 140 1.29 7.26 9.83
C SER A 140 0.28 6.11 9.70
N LEU A 141 0.57 5.15 8.81
CA LEU A 141 -0.24 3.93 8.68
C LEU A 141 -0.27 3.16 10.00
N LYS A 142 0.88 2.99 10.66
CA LYS A 142 1.00 2.38 11.98
C LYS A 142 0.05 2.99 13.01
N LYS A 143 -0.02 4.33 13.08
CA LYS A 143 -0.93 5.01 14.01
C LYS A 143 -2.40 4.71 13.67
N LEU A 144 -2.78 4.75 12.40
CA LEU A 144 -4.15 4.44 12.00
C LEU A 144 -4.52 2.98 12.28
N ALA A 145 -3.60 2.05 12.02
CA ALA A 145 -3.79 0.63 12.28
C ALA A 145 -3.99 0.38 13.79
N ALA A 146 -3.14 0.96 14.64
CA ALA A 146 -3.26 0.84 16.09
C ALA A 146 -4.58 1.42 16.61
N GLU A 147 -4.91 2.66 16.24
CA GLU A 147 -6.06 3.39 16.80
C GLU A 147 -7.42 2.92 16.25
N LEU A 148 -7.49 2.56 14.97
CA LEU A 148 -8.76 2.26 14.29
C LEU A 148 -9.00 0.78 14.04
N LEU A 149 -7.94 -0.01 13.91
CA LEU A 149 -8.02 -1.46 13.70
C LEU A 149 -7.62 -2.25 14.94
N GLY A 150 -6.95 -1.64 15.92
CA GLY A 150 -6.48 -2.33 17.12
C GLY A 150 -5.37 -3.35 16.84
N ILE A 151 -4.57 -3.12 15.80
CA ILE A 151 -3.47 -4.00 15.38
C ILE A 151 -2.16 -3.23 15.37
N ASP A 152 -1.07 -3.88 15.77
CA ASP A 152 0.28 -3.33 15.63
C ASP A 152 0.89 -3.87 14.32
N ILE A 153 1.46 -2.97 13.54
CA ILE A 153 2.16 -3.24 12.28
C ILE A 153 3.47 -2.46 12.30
N GLN A 154 4.41 -2.80 11.41
CA GLN A 154 5.69 -2.09 11.33
C GLN A 154 6.42 -2.07 12.69
N SER A 155 6.38 -3.20 13.43
CA SER A 155 7.10 -3.38 14.70
C SER A 155 8.59 -3.72 14.46
N GLY A 156 8.95 -4.00 13.21
CA GLY A 156 10.31 -4.18 12.72
C GLY A 156 10.39 -3.72 11.26
N GLU A 157 10.97 -4.55 10.40
CA GLU A 157 10.95 -4.31 8.95
C GLU A 157 9.51 -4.32 8.43
N HIS A 158 9.26 -3.47 7.44
CA HIS A 158 7.97 -3.34 6.78
C HIS A 158 7.73 -4.52 5.84
N SER A 159 6.46 -4.77 5.61
CA SER A 159 5.98 -5.73 4.64
C SER A 159 4.90 -5.06 3.82
N SER A 160 5.23 -4.66 2.59
CA SER A 160 4.23 -4.10 1.67
C SER A 160 2.91 -4.88 1.56
N VAL A 161 2.90 -6.21 1.75
CA VAL A 161 1.65 -6.99 1.80
C VAL A 161 0.82 -6.64 3.05
N GLU A 162 1.45 -6.55 4.22
CA GLU A 162 0.80 -6.17 5.47
C GLU A 162 0.28 -4.73 5.42
N ASP A 163 1.10 -3.82 4.89
CA ASP A 163 0.75 -2.40 4.78
C ASP A 163 -0.41 -2.18 3.79
N ALA A 164 -0.38 -2.85 2.63
CA ALA A 164 -1.51 -2.83 1.68
C ALA A 164 -2.79 -3.40 2.30
N ARG A 165 -2.70 -4.46 3.11
CA ARG A 165 -3.84 -5.02 3.85
C ARG A 165 -4.38 -4.05 4.88
N ALA A 166 -3.52 -3.44 5.69
CA ALA A 166 -3.94 -2.46 6.69
C ALA A 166 -4.65 -1.26 6.03
N ALA A 167 -4.10 -0.75 4.92
CA ALA A 167 -4.75 0.31 4.14
C ALA A 167 -6.12 -0.12 3.59
N MET A 168 -6.24 -1.34 3.06
CA MET A 168 -7.52 -1.90 2.60
C MET A 168 -8.53 -2.03 3.75
N GLN A 169 -8.12 -2.54 4.90
CA GLN A 169 -8.97 -2.71 6.07
C GLN A 169 -9.50 -1.37 6.57
N LEU A 170 -8.65 -0.34 6.67
CA LEU A 170 -9.04 1.03 6.99
C LEU A 170 -10.09 1.55 6.00
N TYR A 171 -9.86 1.38 4.70
CA TYR A 171 -10.84 1.78 3.69
C TYR A 171 -12.15 1.02 3.84
N VAL A 172 -12.13 -0.31 4.00
CA VAL A 172 -13.34 -1.13 4.11
C VAL A 172 -14.16 -0.75 5.34
N LEU A 173 -13.51 -0.53 6.49
CA LEU A 173 -14.14 -0.10 7.74
C LEU A 173 -14.88 1.23 7.57
N TYR A 174 -14.29 2.18 6.83
CA TYR A 174 -14.86 3.51 6.62
C TYR A 174 -15.58 3.69 5.28
N LYS A 175 -15.68 2.65 4.45
CA LYS A 175 -16.12 2.73 3.04
C LYS A 175 -17.44 3.48 2.89
N LYS A 176 -18.46 3.13 3.69
CA LYS A 176 -19.78 3.77 3.60
C LYS A 176 -19.68 5.28 3.80
N ARG A 177 -18.92 5.73 4.80
CA ARG A 177 -18.74 7.15 5.10
C ARG A 177 -17.84 7.84 4.07
N TRP A 178 -16.73 7.20 3.70
CA TRP A 178 -15.77 7.73 2.74
C TRP A 178 -16.43 7.99 1.39
N GLU A 179 -17.17 7.00 0.85
CA GLU A 179 -17.82 7.16 -0.45
C GLU A 179 -18.96 8.21 -0.41
N TYR A 180 -19.67 8.33 0.71
CA TYR A 180 -20.65 9.41 0.91
C TYR A 180 -20.01 10.80 0.96
N ASP A 181 -18.87 10.94 1.64
CA ASP A 181 -18.15 12.23 1.71
C ASP A 181 -17.61 12.63 0.32
N LEU A 182 -17.22 11.65 -0.52
CA LEU A 182 -16.77 11.90 -1.89
C LEU A 182 -17.91 12.28 -2.83
N SER A 183 -19.10 11.71 -2.69
CA SER A 183 -20.24 12.03 -3.56
C SER A 183 -20.81 13.44 -3.35
N ARG A 184 -20.37 14.13 -2.30
CA ARG A 184 -20.79 15.50 -1.95
C ARG A 184 -19.83 16.60 -2.39
N ARG A 185 -18.72 16.23 -3.04
CA ARG A 185 -17.72 17.15 -3.59
C ARG A 185 -17.93 17.31 -5.09
#